data_AF-V9TQG0-F1
#
_entry.id   AF-V9TQG0-F1
#
_cell.length_a   1.000
_cell.length_b   1.000
_cell.length_c   1.000
_cell.angle_alpha   90.00
_cell.angle_beta   90.00
_cell.angle_gamma   90.00
#
_symmetry.space_group_name_H-M   'P 1'
#
loop_
_entity.id
_entity.type
_entity.pdbx_description
1 polymer ?
#
loop_
_entity_poly.entity_id
_entity_poly.type
_entity_poly.pdbx_seq_one_letter_code
_entity_poly.pdbx_strand_id
1 'polypeptide(L)'
;DKMYWWYVVHLWVEATWELVLASILAFLLLKLTGVDREVVEKWLYVIVALALFSGVLGTGHHYYWIGTPGYWQWIGTIFSTLEVLPFFAMLAFAFVMVWKGHRDHPNKAALLWSLGCATLAFFGAGLWGLM
;
A
#
# COMPACT_ATOMS: atom_id res chain seq x y z
N ASP A 1 0.12 -6.93 -26.80
CA ASP A 1 0.36 -7.97 -25.76
C ASP A 1 0.94 -7.37 -24.47
N LYS A 2 2.00 -6.55 -24.53
CA LYS A 2 2.68 -5.98 -23.35
C LYS A 2 1.84 -5.03 -22.49
N MET A 3 0.90 -4.27 -23.07
CA MET A 3 0.01 -3.42 -22.27
C MET A 3 -0.85 -4.25 -21.30
N TYR A 4 -1.50 -5.31 -21.79
CA TYR A 4 -2.36 -6.19 -20.98
C TYR A 4 -1.57 -7.09 -20.03
N TRP A 5 -0.30 -7.37 -20.34
CA TRP A 5 0.60 -8.04 -19.39
C TRP A 5 0.68 -7.29 -18.06
N TRP A 6 0.73 -5.95 -18.10
CA TRP A 6 0.78 -5.13 -16.90
C TRP A 6 -0.54 -5.06 -16.14
N TYR A 7 -1.67 -5.44 -16.74
CA TYR A 7 -2.90 -5.66 -15.96
C TYR A 7 -2.76 -6.88 -15.06
N VAL A 8 -1.97 -7.88 -15.46
CA VAL A 8 -1.69 -9.02 -14.58
C VAL A 8 -0.59 -8.68 -13.59
N VAL A 9 0.52 -8.10 -14.04
CA VAL A 9 1.67 -7.86 -13.15
C VAL A 9 1.42 -6.69 -12.20
N HIS A 10 1.00 -5.52 -12.68
CA HIS A 10 0.87 -4.36 -11.82
C HIS A 10 -0.51 -4.29 -11.15
N LEU A 11 -1.61 -4.52 -11.88
CA LEU A 11 -2.93 -4.48 -11.24
C LEU A 11 -3.24 -5.76 -10.45
N TRP A 12 -3.09 -6.94 -11.06
CA TRP A 12 -3.42 -8.17 -10.35
C TRP A 12 -2.38 -8.55 -9.29
N VAL A 13 -1.08 -8.56 -9.57
CA VAL A 13 -0.09 -8.85 -8.51
C VAL A 13 0.00 -7.66 -7.56
N GLU A 14 0.57 -6.55 -7.99
CA GLU A 14 0.91 -5.45 -7.07
C GLU A 14 -0.33 -4.84 -6.38
N ALA A 15 -1.30 -4.32 -7.13
CA ALA A 15 -2.44 -3.65 -6.50
C ALA A 15 -3.31 -4.62 -5.66
N THR A 16 -3.60 -5.84 -6.12
CA THR A 16 -4.45 -6.76 -5.33
C THR A 16 -3.75 -7.23 -4.06
N TRP A 17 -2.47 -7.60 -4.13
CA TRP A 17 -1.73 -8.03 -2.94
C TRP A 17 -1.50 -6.88 -1.95
N GLU A 18 -1.38 -5.64 -2.44
CA GLU A 18 -1.34 -4.45 -1.58
C GLU A 18 -2.64 -4.29 -0.77
N LEU A 19 -3.81 -4.41 -1.41
CA LEU A 19 -5.10 -4.32 -0.71
C LEU A 19 -5.29 -5.46 0.30
N VAL A 20 -4.82 -6.67 -0.04
CA VAL A 20 -4.82 -7.81 0.89
C VAL A 20 -3.90 -7.54 2.07
N LEU A 21 -2.70 -7.01 1.83
CA LEU A 21 -1.76 -6.62 2.89
C LEU A 21 -2.38 -5.58 3.82
N ALA A 22 -2.94 -4.50 3.28
CA ALA A 22 -3.60 -3.46 4.06
C ALA A 22 -4.75 -4.03 4.93
N SER A 23 -5.53 -4.95 4.36
CA SER A 23 -6.64 -5.62 5.07
C SER A 23 -6.15 -6.54 6.20
N ILE A 24 -5.09 -7.33 5.95
CA ILE A 24 -4.48 -8.19 6.97
C ILE A 24 -3.85 -7.33 8.07
N LEU A 25 -3.14 -6.27 7.70
CA LEU A 25 -2.51 -5.34 8.63
C LEU A 25 -3.55 -4.67 9.53
N ALA A 26 -4.65 -4.18 8.95
CA ALA A 26 -5.76 -3.60 9.69
C ALA A 26 -6.41 -4.61 10.65
N PHE A 27 -6.64 -5.84 10.19
CA PHE A 27 -7.16 -6.91 11.04
C PHE A 27 -6.23 -7.20 12.23
N LEU A 28 -4.93 -7.38 11.97
CA LEU A 28 -3.95 -7.65 13.01
C LEU A 28 -3.90 -6.50 14.02
N LEU A 29 -3.80 -5.25 13.56
CA LEU A 29 -3.71 -4.10 14.46
C LEU A 29 -4.99 -3.92 15.28
N LEU A 30 -6.18 -4.16 14.73
CA LEU A 30 -7.44 -4.16 15.47
C LEU A 30 -7.42 -5.20 16.62
N LYS A 31 -6.87 -6.40 16.37
CA LYS A 31 -6.82 -7.46 17.38
C LYS A 31 -5.72 -7.25 18.41
N LEU A 32 -4.54 -6.79 17.99
CA LEU A 32 -3.34 -6.73 18.82
C LEU A 32 -3.29 -5.47 19.69
N THR A 33 -3.71 -4.32 19.16
CA THR A 33 -3.49 -3.01 19.84
C THR A 33 -4.64 -2.61 20.76
N GLY A 34 -5.86 -3.07 20.45
CA GLY A 34 -7.08 -2.67 21.16
C GLY A 34 -7.58 -1.27 20.82
N VAL A 35 -7.05 -0.63 19.78
CA VAL A 35 -7.60 0.62 19.23
C VAL A 35 -9.01 0.38 18.69
N ASP A 36 -9.88 1.38 18.83
CA ASP A 36 -11.26 1.32 18.38
C ASP A 36 -11.37 1.00 16.89
N ARG A 37 -12.31 0.09 16.57
CA ARG A 37 -12.56 -0.40 15.21
C ARG A 37 -12.81 0.74 14.23
N GLU A 38 -13.57 1.75 14.64
CA GLU A 38 -13.89 2.91 13.80
C GLU A 38 -12.63 3.64 13.31
N VAL A 39 -11.62 3.78 14.18
CA VAL A 39 -10.35 4.42 13.81
C VAL A 39 -9.59 3.55 12.81
N VAL A 40 -9.48 2.25 13.08
CA VAL A 40 -8.78 1.31 12.20
C VAL A 40 -9.42 1.24 10.82
N GLU A 41 -10.75 1.17 10.75
CA GLU A 41 -11.49 1.12 9.48
C GLU A 41 -11.34 2.41 8.67
N LYS A 42 -11.40 3.58 9.32
CA LYS A 42 -11.15 4.86 8.64
C LYS A 42 -9.76 4.91 8.00
N TRP A 43 -8.73 4.47 8.72
CA TRP A 43 -7.39 4.35 8.16
C TRP A 43 -7.35 3.40 6.96
N LEU A 44 -7.95 2.21 7.09
CA LEU A 44 -8.01 1.22 6.01
C LEU A 44 -8.67 1.80 4.76
N TYR A 45 -9.82 2.47 4.89
CA TYR A 45 -10.51 3.06 3.75
C TYR A 45 -9.68 4.14 3.05
N VAL A 46 -8.97 4.99 3.81
CA VAL A 46 -8.07 5.99 3.24
C VAL A 46 -6.92 5.32 2.49
N ILE A 47 -6.29 4.29 3.06
CA ILE A 47 -5.19 3.56 2.42
C ILE A 47 -5.66 2.89 1.13
N VAL A 48 -6.79 2.18 1.16
CA VAL A 48 -7.38 1.52 -0.02
C VAL A 48 -7.73 2.53 -1.10
N ALA A 49 -8.30 3.68 -0.73
CA ALA A 49 -8.64 4.73 -1.68
C ALA A 49 -7.38 5.33 -2.32
N LEU A 50 -6.32 5.59 -1.54
CA LEU A 50 -5.05 6.06 -2.05
C LEU A 50 -4.43 5.04 -3.03
N ALA A 51 -4.34 3.77 -2.64
CA ALA A 51 -3.77 2.70 -3.45
C ALA A 51 -4.49 2.54 -4.80
N LEU A 52 -5.83 2.52 -4.79
CA LEU A 52 -6.60 2.41 -6.03
C LEU A 52 -6.53 3.68 -6.89
N PHE A 53 -6.57 4.85 -6.26
CA PHE A 53 -6.50 6.12 -6.99
C PHE A 53 -5.15 6.29 -7.69
N SER A 54 -4.05 5.95 -7.03
CA SER A 54 -2.71 6.03 -7.60
C SER A 54 -2.41 4.85 -8.54
N GLY A 55 -2.51 3.59 -8.08
CA GLY A 55 -1.99 2.42 -8.80
C GLY A 55 -2.73 2.08 -10.10
N VAL A 56 -4.05 2.36 -10.19
CA VAL A 56 -4.81 2.07 -11.41
C VAL A 56 -4.26 2.84 -12.62
N LEU A 57 -3.98 4.13 -12.45
CA LEU A 57 -3.37 4.96 -13.50
C LEU A 57 -1.84 4.92 -13.46
N GLY A 58 -1.26 4.59 -12.29
CA GLY A 58 0.16 4.37 -12.06
C GLY A 58 0.75 3.22 -12.87
N THR A 59 -0.09 2.23 -13.24
CA THR A 59 0.24 1.20 -14.25
C THR A 59 0.87 1.81 -15.52
N GLY A 60 0.51 3.05 -15.86
CA GLY A 60 1.05 3.83 -16.97
C GLY A 60 2.57 3.96 -16.98
N HIS A 61 3.26 3.86 -15.86
CA HIS A 61 4.73 3.93 -15.80
C HIS A 61 5.44 2.79 -16.53
N HIS A 62 4.75 1.66 -16.72
CA HIS A 62 5.27 0.56 -17.51
C HIS A 62 5.07 0.75 -19.02
N TYR A 63 4.36 1.81 -19.42
CA TYR A 63 4.00 2.07 -20.81
C TYR A 63 4.95 3.04 -21.52
N TYR A 64 5.86 3.67 -20.78
CA TYR A 64 6.72 4.77 -21.26
C TYR A 64 7.46 4.45 -22.56
N TRP A 65 7.93 3.20 -22.69
CA TRP A 65 8.88 2.81 -23.74
C TRP A 65 8.44 1.58 -24.55
N ILE A 66 7.16 1.19 -24.47
CA ILE A 66 6.61 0.03 -25.21
C ILE A 66 5.76 0.43 -26.43
N GLY A 67 5.84 1.69 -26.85
CA GLY A 67 5.15 2.20 -28.05
C GLY A 67 3.69 2.63 -27.83
N THR A 68 3.27 2.89 -26.59
CA THR A 68 1.95 3.48 -26.31
C THR A 68 1.92 4.98 -26.61
N PRO A 69 0.74 5.62 -26.74
CA PRO A 69 0.65 7.07 -26.96
C PRO A 69 1.35 7.90 -25.88
N GLY A 70 1.96 9.01 -26.29
CA GLY A 70 2.80 9.85 -25.42
C GLY A 70 2.12 10.45 -24.18
N TYR A 71 0.78 10.52 -24.14
CA TYR A 71 0.06 10.98 -22.95
C TYR A 71 0.29 10.06 -21.73
N TRP A 72 0.64 8.79 -21.95
CA TRP A 72 0.93 7.85 -20.85
C TRP A 72 2.19 8.21 -20.07
N GLN A 73 3.13 8.95 -20.67
CA GLN A 73 4.29 9.45 -19.92
C GLN A 73 3.84 10.41 -18.82
N TRP A 74 2.91 11.33 -19.14
CA TRP A 74 2.36 12.27 -18.16
C TRP A 74 1.49 11.58 -17.11
N ILE A 75 0.55 10.73 -17.55
CA ILE A 75 -0.36 10.01 -16.64
C ILE A 75 0.44 9.07 -15.73
N GLY A 76 1.28 8.21 -16.30
CA GLY A 76 2.10 7.28 -15.54
C GLY A 76 2.98 8.01 -14.52
N THR A 77 3.63 9.12 -14.92
CA THR A 77 4.55 9.83 -14.02
C THR A 77 3.82 10.41 -12.82
N ILE A 78 2.68 11.06 -13.03
CA ILE A 78 1.91 11.67 -11.95
C ILE A 78 1.38 10.60 -11.01
N PHE A 79 0.72 9.58 -11.54
CA PHE A 79 0.02 8.60 -10.73
C PHE A 79 0.96 7.59 -10.06
N SER A 80 2.04 7.16 -10.71
CA SER A 80 3.02 6.27 -10.08
C SER A 80 3.83 6.97 -8.98
N THR A 81 4.11 8.27 -9.13
CA THR A 81 4.72 9.05 -8.03
C THR A 81 3.80 9.10 -6.81
N LEU A 82 2.49 9.18 -7.01
CA LEU A 82 1.52 9.17 -5.91
C LEU A 82 1.40 7.82 -5.20
N GLU A 83 1.90 6.72 -5.79
CA GLU A 83 1.88 5.40 -5.14
C GLU A 83 2.76 5.32 -3.89
N VAL A 84 3.66 6.28 -3.65
CA VAL A 84 4.36 6.39 -2.36
C VAL A 84 3.42 6.68 -1.18
N LEU A 85 2.28 7.35 -1.45
CA LEU A 85 1.33 7.78 -0.41
C LEU A 85 0.66 6.62 0.33
N PRO A 86 0.05 5.62 -0.33
CA PRO A 86 -0.54 4.47 0.37
C PRO A 86 0.51 3.67 1.16
N PHE A 87 1.72 3.49 0.63
CA PHE A 87 2.79 2.80 1.38
C PHE A 87 3.25 3.58 2.62
N PHE A 88 3.42 4.90 2.51
CA PHE A 88 3.71 5.73 3.67
C PHE A 88 2.55 5.73 4.68
N ALA A 89 1.31 5.78 4.19
CA ALA A 89 0.12 5.72 5.02
C ALA A 89 0.03 4.38 5.77
N MET A 90 0.37 3.24 5.15
CA MET A 90 0.46 1.94 5.80
C MET A 90 1.53 1.91 6.91
N LEU A 91 2.70 2.50 6.65
CA LEU A 91 3.75 2.64 7.66
C LEU A 91 3.26 3.46 8.85
N ALA A 92 2.74 4.67 8.58
CA ALA A 92 2.22 5.55 9.61
C ALA A 92 1.09 4.88 10.40
N PHE A 93 0.16 4.22 9.70
CA PHE A 93 -0.93 3.47 10.29
C PHE A 93 -0.43 2.43 11.28
N ALA A 94 0.53 1.57 10.88
CA ALA A 94 1.05 0.53 11.75
C ALA A 94 1.66 1.10 13.04
N PHE A 95 2.53 2.10 12.92
CA PHE A 95 3.19 2.69 14.09
C PHE A 95 2.22 3.49 14.97
N VAL A 96 1.27 4.22 14.37
CA VAL A 96 0.25 4.98 15.11
C VAL A 96 -0.69 4.06 15.88
N MET A 97 -1.13 2.93 15.29
CA MET A 97 -1.98 1.97 15.99
C MET A 97 -1.25 1.33 17.17
N VAL A 98 0.04 1.00 17.01
CA VAL A 98 0.84 0.45 18.12
C VAL A 98 1.05 1.49 19.21
N TRP A 99 1.34 2.74 18.86
CA TRP A 99 1.55 3.82 19.84
C TRP A 99 0.27 4.18 20.61
N LYS A 100 -0.88 4.23 19.94
CA LYS A 100 -2.19 4.46 20.58
C LYS A 100 -2.75 3.21 21.27
N GLY A 101 -2.17 2.05 21.00
CA GLY A 101 -2.61 0.79 21.58
C GLY A 101 -2.25 0.70 23.06
N HIS A 102 -3.23 0.36 23.89
CA HIS A 102 -3.01 0.14 25.33
C HIS A 102 -3.09 -1.35 25.71
N ARG A 103 -3.29 -2.24 24.73
CA ARG A 103 -3.42 -3.67 24.98
C ARG A 103 -2.05 -4.33 25.05
N ASP A 104 -1.74 -4.93 26.19
CA ASP A 104 -0.58 -5.81 26.33
C ASP A 104 -0.90 -7.23 25.80
N HIS A 105 -0.87 -7.38 24.47
CA HIS A 105 -1.17 -8.66 23.85
C HIS A 105 0.04 -9.61 23.90
N PRO A 106 -0.12 -10.91 24.25
CA PRO A 106 1.00 -11.85 24.39
C PRO A 106 1.67 -12.21 23.05
N ASN A 107 0.95 -12.12 21.92
CA ASN A 107 1.52 -12.39 20.59
C ASN A 107 2.35 -11.19 20.07
N LYS A 108 3.54 -11.02 20.63
CA LYS A 108 4.49 -9.97 20.20
C LYS A 108 5.07 -10.20 18.81
N ALA A 109 5.18 -11.47 18.39
CA ALA A 109 5.68 -11.83 17.08
C ALA A 109 4.80 -11.28 15.96
N ALA A 110 3.47 -11.42 16.07
CA ALA A 110 2.53 -10.87 15.09
C ALA A 110 2.58 -9.32 15.03
N LEU A 111 2.79 -8.66 16.18
CA LEU A 111 2.92 -7.21 16.25
C LEU A 111 4.21 -6.73 15.55
N LEU A 112 5.33 -7.38 15.83
CA LEU A 112 6.61 -7.08 15.20
C LEU A 112 6.57 -7.37 13.69
N TRP A 113 5.93 -8.47 13.29
CA TRP A 113 5.70 -8.79 11.88
C TRP A 113 4.88 -7.70 11.18
N SER A 114 3.82 -7.21 11.82
CA SER A 114 2.98 -6.13 11.28
C SER A 114 3.79 -4.84 11.03
N LEU A 115 4.61 -4.42 12.00
CA LEU A 115 5.50 -3.26 11.88
C LEU A 115 6.57 -3.48 10.79
N GLY A 116 7.16 -4.68 10.76
CA GLY A 116 8.17 -5.07 9.78
C GLY A 116 7.62 -5.05 8.35
N CYS A 117 6.45 -5.64 8.12
CA CYS A 117 5.80 -5.65 6.80
C CYS A 117 5.49 -4.23 6.31
N ALA A 118 4.93 -3.37 7.16
CA ALA A 118 4.66 -1.99 6.78
C ALA A 118 5.95 -1.20 6.47
N THR A 119 7.03 -1.47 7.21
CA THR A 119 8.36 -0.88 6.96
C THR A 119 8.93 -1.34 5.63
N LEU A 120 8.94 -2.64 5.37
CA LEU A 120 9.44 -3.20 4.12
C LEU A 120 8.60 -2.78 2.91
N ALA A 121 7.28 -2.64 3.08
CA ALA A 121 6.41 -2.12 2.02
C ALA A 121 6.77 -0.67 1.67
N PHE A 122 6.97 0.20 2.67
CA PHE A 122 7.34 1.60 2.43
C PHE A 122 8.72 1.76 1.82
N PHE A 123 9.76 1.12 2.38
CA PHE A 123 11.09 1.27 1.81
C PHE A 123 11.21 0.53 0.47
N GLY A 124 10.70 -0.70 0.40
CA GLY A 124 10.71 -1.59 -0.78
C GLY A 124 9.97 -1.01 -1.97
N ALA A 125 8.65 -0.85 -1.83
CA ALA A 125 7.80 -0.39 -2.92
C ALA A 125 7.74 1.15 -2.98
N GLY A 126 7.61 1.81 -1.82
CA GLY A 126 7.45 3.27 -1.77
C GLY A 126 8.71 4.06 -2.13
N LEU A 127 9.85 3.84 -1.46
CA LEU A 127 11.06 4.64 -1.71
C LEU A 127 11.93 4.08 -2.83
N TRP A 128 12.25 2.78 -2.80
CA TRP A 128 13.04 2.16 -3.87
C TRP A 128 12.28 2.04 -5.18
N GLY A 129 10.94 2.00 -5.16
CA GLY A 129 10.14 2.04 -6.38
C GLY A 129 10.18 3.39 -7.12
N LEU A 130 10.66 4.45 -6.49
CA LEU A 130 10.85 5.77 -7.11
C LEU A 130 12.23 5.95 -7.77
N MET A 131 13.18 5.04 -7.55
CA MET A 131 14.54 5.09 -8.10
C MET A 131 14.62 4.36 -9.44
#